data_AF-A0A3A2ZG59-F1
#
_entry.id   AF-A0A3A2ZG59-F1
#
_cell.length_a   1.000
_cell.length_b   1.000
_cell.length_c   1.000
_cell.angle_alpha   90.00
_cell.angle_beta   90.00
_cell.angle_gamma   90.00
#
_symmetry.space_group_name_H-M   'P 1'
#
loop_
_entity.id
_entity.type
_entity.pdbx_description
1 polymer ?
#
loop_
_entity_poly.entity_id
_entity_poly.type
_entity_poly.pdbx_seq_one_letter_code
_entity_poly.pdbx_strand_id
1 'polypeptide(L)'
;LTHINYAFGLFHPYDDGETTEWYMHFEQDDTNDVGSLISEFITLKEVNPGLNCYLAIGGWAFNSGETATYWSDMASTAAGRKSFAKSVLRTMQEYGFDGVDLDWEYPVSSVRGGSEGDKANLVHLIIDLRETLDAS
;
A
#
# COMPACT_ATOMS: atom_id res chain seq x y z
N LEU A 1 -7.00 15.03 16.96
CA LEU A 1 -6.61 14.61 15.60
C LEU A 1 -7.85 14.03 14.92
N THR A 2 -8.00 14.22 13.61
CA THR A 2 -9.11 13.64 12.84
C THR A 2 -8.66 12.45 12.01
N HIS A 3 -7.40 12.45 11.57
CA HIS A 3 -6.76 11.35 10.83
C HIS A 3 -5.35 11.13 11.35
N ILE A 4 -4.91 9.89 11.36
CA ILE A 4 -3.52 9.47 11.60
C ILE A 4 -3.16 8.36 10.61
N ASN A 5 -1.90 8.33 10.15
CA ASN A 5 -1.40 7.30 9.24
C ASN A 5 -0.43 6.37 9.99
N TYR A 6 -0.66 5.07 9.91
CA TYR A 6 0.30 4.06 10.30
C TYR A 6 1.31 3.90 9.16
N ALA A 7 2.58 4.12 9.47
CA ALA A 7 3.67 4.12 8.52
C ALA A 7 4.64 2.96 8.85
N PHE A 8 4.85 1.98 7.99
CA PHE A 8 4.27 1.79 6.65
C PHE A 8 3.82 0.35 6.42
N GLY A 9 2.84 0.17 5.54
CA GLY A 9 2.62 -1.09 4.83
C GLY A 9 3.44 -1.10 3.54
N LEU A 10 4.00 -2.25 3.19
CA LEU A 10 4.80 -2.43 1.97
C LEU A 10 4.16 -3.49 1.09
N PHE A 11 4.67 -3.69 -0.13
CA PHE A 11 4.19 -4.76 -0.99
C PHE A 11 5.33 -5.44 -1.75
N HIS A 12 5.08 -6.66 -2.25
CA HIS A 12 6.05 -7.40 -3.05
C HIS A 12 5.35 -8.17 -4.16
N PRO A 13 6.03 -8.46 -5.28
CA PRO A 13 5.50 -9.31 -6.31
C PRO A 13 5.59 -10.78 -5.89
N TYR A 14 4.61 -11.57 -6.30
CA TYR A 14 4.66 -13.01 -6.33
C TYR A 14 4.45 -13.46 -7.77
N ASP A 15 5.42 -14.21 -8.31
CA ASP A 15 5.39 -14.75 -9.66
C ASP A 15 5.38 -16.27 -9.59
N ASP A 16 4.32 -16.88 -10.13
CA ASP A 16 4.14 -18.33 -10.19
C ASP A 16 4.64 -18.94 -11.52
N GLY A 17 5.20 -18.13 -12.41
CA GLY A 17 5.63 -18.49 -13.76
C GLY A 17 4.57 -18.29 -14.85
N GLU A 18 3.32 -18.01 -14.48
CA GLU A 18 2.23 -17.67 -15.39
C GLU A 18 1.73 -16.23 -15.20
N THR A 19 1.66 -15.79 -13.95
CA THR A 19 1.14 -14.48 -13.54
C THR A 19 2.00 -13.84 -12.46
N THR A 20 2.01 -12.51 -12.44
CA THR A 20 2.60 -11.73 -11.35
C THR A 20 1.48 -11.01 -10.59
N GLU A 21 1.35 -11.31 -9.30
CA GLU A 21 0.42 -10.66 -8.38
C GLU A 21 1.17 -9.87 -7.30
N TRP A 22 0.50 -8.89 -6.71
CA TRP A 22 1.12 -7.97 -5.75
C TRP A 22 0.45 -8.04 -4.39
N TYR A 23 1.25 -8.31 -3.36
CA TYR A 23 0.76 -8.60 -2.01
C TYR A 23 1.32 -7.63 -0.98
N MET A 24 0.42 -7.11 -0.16
CA MET A 24 0.74 -6.31 1.01
C MET A 24 1.46 -7.16 2.07
N HIS A 25 2.44 -6.55 2.73
CA HIS A 25 3.10 -7.09 3.90
C HIS A 25 3.55 -5.94 4.80
N PHE A 26 3.99 -6.30 6.01
CA PHE A 26 4.64 -5.38 6.93
C PHE A 26 6.01 -5.96 7.29
N GLU A 27 7.01 -5.10 7.42
CA GLU A 27 8.32 -5.52 7.91
C GLU A 27 8.22 -5.87 9.40
N GLN A 28 8.62 -7.08 9.75
CA GLN A 28 8.78 -7.51 11.14
C GLN A 28 10.13 -7.03 11.66
N ASP A 29 10.12 -6.46 12.87
CA ASP A 29 11.32 -6.24 13.66
C ASP A 29 11.40 -7.33 14.72
N ASP A 30 12.60 -7.81 15.04
CA ASP A 30 12.86 -8.83 16.06
C ASP A 30 12.34 -8.42 17.46
N THR A 31 12.08 -7.13 17.66
CA THR A 31 11.70 -6.57 18.95
C THR A 31 10.19 -6.33 19.14
N ASN A 32 9.42 -6.22 18.06
CA ASN A 32 8.01 -5.82 18.13
C ASN A 32 7.11 -6.71 17.27
N ASP A 33 6.03 -7.24 17.86
CA ASP A 33 4.97 -7.86 17.08
C ASP A 33 4.17 -6.78 16.35
N VAL A 34 4.36 -6.71 15.04
CA VAL A 34 3.70 -5.73 14.17
C VAL A 34 2.18 -5.81 14.27
N GLY A 35 1.62 -7.02 14.42
CA GLY A 35 0.18 -7.20 14.59
C GLY A 35 -0.34 -6.50 15.84
N SER A 36 0.38 -6.65 16.96
CA SER A 36 0.09 -5.95 18.21
C SER A 36 0.21 -4.43 18.07
N LEU A 37 1.25 -3.92 17.40
CA LEU A 37 1.42 -2.48 17.18
C LEU A 37 0.28 -1.88 16.33
N ILE A 38 -0.13 -2.58 15.27
CA ILE A 38 -1.27 -2.15 14.46
C ILE A 38 -2.56 -2.17 15.29
N SER A 39 -2.77 -3.22 16.10
CA SER A 39 -3.93 -3.30 17.01
C SER A 39 -3.96 -2.11 18.00
N GLU A 40 -2.83 -1.79 18.63
CA GLU A 40 -2.70 -0.61 19.50
C GLU A 40 -3.01 0.70 18.75
N PHE A 41 -2.52 0.84 17.51
CA PHE A 41 -2.83 1.99 16.67
C PHE A 41 -4.32 2.13 16.35
N ILE A 42 -4.99 1.02 16.02
CA ILE A 42 -6.41 0.99 15.66
C ILE A 42 -7.30 1.24 16.89
N THR A 43 -6.92 0.75 18.07
CA THR A 43 -7.67 0.96 19.33
C THR A 43 -7.64 2.41 19.82
N LEU A 44 -6.81 3.29 19.26
CA LEU A 44 -6.90 4.75 19.51
C LEU A 44 -8.27 5.32 19.16
N LYS A 45 -9.03 4.67 18.27
CA LYS A 45 -10.42 5.00 17.95
C LYS A 45 -11.37 4.85 19.14
N GLU A 46 -11.06 3.99 20.11
CA GLU A 46 -11.87 3.85 21.34
C GLU A 46 -11.75 5.09 22.22
N VAL A 47 -10.60 5.75 22.21
CA VAL A 47 -10.35 7.00 22.95
C VAL A 47 -10.95 8.21 22.22
N ASN A 48 -10.91 8.21 20.88
CA ASN A 48 -11.49 9.25 20.04
C ASN A 48 -12.32 8.61 18.91
N PRO A 49 -13.64 8.39 19.12
CA PRO A 49 -14.49 7.72 18.13
C PRO A 49 -14.63 8.44 16.77
N GLY A 50 -14.22 9.70 16.68
CA GLY A 50 -14.17 10.45 15.41
C GLY A 50 -12.81 10.40 14.71
N LEU A 51 -11.86 9.59 15.19
CA LEU A 51 -10.55 9.40 14.59
C LEU A 51 -10.63 8.38 13.45
N ASN A 52 -10.03 8.72 12.32
CA ASN A 52 -9.76 7.78 11.24
C ASN A 52 -8.30 7.33 11.28
N CYS A 53 -8.09 6.02 11.26
CA CYS A 53 -6.79 5.38 11.25
C CYS A 53 -6.50 4.83 9.86
N TYR A 54 -5.57 5.44 9.13
CA TYR A 54 -5.23 5.08 7.75
C TYR A 54 -3.92 4.30 7.69
N LEU A 55 -3.76 3.46 6.67
CA LEU A 55 -2.50 2.79 6.36
C LEU A 55 -1.75 3.59 5.28
N ALA A 56 -0.58 4.12 5.59
CA ALA A 56 0.34 4.65 4.60
C ALA A 56 1.13 3.51 3.96
N ILE A 57 1.16 3.46 2.63
CA ILE A 57 1.79 2.41 1.84
C ILE A 57 3.00 2.97 1.11
N GLY A 58 4.17 2.38 1.30
CA GLY A 58 5.41 2.77 0.61
C GLY A 58 6.39 3.55 1.49
N GLY A 59 6.63 4.81 1.15
CA GLY A 59 7.63 5.67 1.80
C GLY A 59 9.02 5.61 1.16
N TRP A 60 9.92 6.47 1.63
CA TRP A 60 11.20 6.75 0.96
C TRP A 60 12.06 5.50 0.71
N ALA A 61 12.23 4.65 1.73
CA ALA A 61 13.07 3.45 1.64
C ALA A 61 12.53 2.44 0.62
N PHE A 62 11.21 2.39 0.42
CA PHE A 62 10.49 1.48 -0.48
C PHE A 62 10.53 1.91 -1.96
N ASN A 63 11.44 2.83 -2.32
CA ASN A 63 11.72 3.24 -3.69
C ASN A 63 13.23 3.20 -3.94
N SER A 64 13.91 2.20 -3.35
CA SER A 64 15.37 2.04 -3.41
C SER A 64 15.79 0.57 -3.35
N GLY A 65 17.00 0.25 -3.82
CA GLY A 65 17.48 -1.13 -3.83
C GLY A 65 16.56 -2.07 -4.61
N GLU A 66 16.20 -3.20 -4.01
CA GLU A 66 15.37 -4.24 -4.64
C GLU A 66 13.93 -3.80 -4.92
N THR A 67 13.40 -2.84 -4.15
CA THR A 67 12.02 -2.36 -4.28
C THR A 67 11.89 -1.17 -5.22
N ALA A 68 13.00 -0.68 -5.80
CA ALA A 68 13.04 0.57 -6.55
C ALA A 68 11.99 0.66 -7.65
N THR A 69 11.72 -0.43 -8.38
CA THR A 69 10.77 -0.42 -9.51
C THR A 69 9.36 -0.90 -9.13
N TYR A 70 9.14 -1.37 -7.90
CA TYR A 70 7.92 -2.11 -7.55
C TYR A 70 6.64 -1.32 -7.79
N TRP A 71 6.62 -0.02 -7.47
CA TRP A 71 5.49 0.84 -7.79
C TRP A 71 5.22 0.96 -9.30
N SER A 72 6.27 1.23 -10.08
CA SER A 72 6.19 1.38 -11.54
C SER A 72 5.70 0.07 -12.18
N ASP A 73 6.29 -1.06 -11.78
CA ASP A 73 5.98 -2.38 -12.30
C ASP A 73 4.54 -2.80 -11.96
N MET A 74 4.11 -2.62 -10.71
CA MET A 74 2.74 -2.90 -10.26
C MET A 74 1.72 -2.05 -11.01
N ALA A 75 1.98 -0.74 -11.15
CA ALA A 75 1.05 0.19 -11.79
C ALA A 75 0.96 -0.04 -13.32
N SER A 76 2.01 -0.58 -13.94
CA SER A 76 2.12 -0.72 -15.40
C SER A 76 1.07 -1.62 -16.06
N THR A 77 0.47 -2.55 -15.31
CA THR A 77 -0.50 -3.50 -15.86
C THR A 77 -1.83 -3.49 -15.11
N ALA A 78 -2.92 -3.75 -15.83
CA ALA A 78 -4.24 -3.86 -15.20
C ALA A 78 -4.32 -5.03 -14.19
N ALA A 79 -3.61 -6.13 -14.44
CA ALA A 79 -3.55 -7.26 -13.52
C ALA A 79 -2.79 -6.91 -12.23
N GLY A 80 -1.66 -6.19 -12.36
CA GLY A 80 -0.87 -5.71 -11.23
C GLY A 80 -1.68 -4.79 -10.32
N ARG A 81 -2.33 -3.77 -10.89
CA ARG A 81 -3.16 -2.83 -10.12
C ARG A 81 -4.34 -3.51 -9.44
N LYS A 82 -5.00 -4.46 -10.10
CA LYS A 82 -6.13 -5.21 -9.52
C LYS A 82 -5.71 -6.14 -8.38
N SER A 83 -4.60 -6.84 -8.52
CA SER A 83 -4.08 -7.71 -7.44
C SER A 83 -3.63 -6.88 -6.24
N PHE A 84 -2.90 -5.78 -6.48
CA PHE A 84 -2.54 -4.81 -5.46
C PHE A 84 -3.77 -4.25 -4.72
N ALA A 85 -4.76 -3.72 -5.45
CA ALA A 85 -5.97 -3.14 -4.85
C ALA A 85 -6.75 -4.16 -3.99
N LYS A 86 -6.86 -5.41 -4.46
CA LYS A 86 -7.45 -6.49 -3.67
C LYS A 86 -6.65 -6.80 -2.41
N SER A 87 -5.32 -6.82 -2.51
CA SER A 87 -4.47 -7.03 -1.35
C SER A 87 -4.60 -5.90 -0.33
N VAL A 88 -4.71 -4.65 -0.79
CA VAL A 88 -4.95 -3.49 0.06
C VAL A 88 -6.27 -3.61 0.80
N LEU A 89 -7.36 -3.91 0.08
CA LEU A 89 -8.68 -4.11 0.69
C LEU A 89 -8.64 -5.22 1.76
N ARG A 90 -8.01 -6.36 1.45
CA ARG A 90 -7.86 -7.45 2.40
C ARG A 90 -7.11 -7.00 3.66
N THR A 91 -5.98 -6.30 3.51
CA THR A 91 -5.21 -5.79 4.65
C THR A 91 -6.01 -4.79 5.48
N MET A 92 -6.77 -3.88 4.84
CA MET A 92 -7.64 -2.95 5.56
C MET A 92 -8.69 -3.68 6.39
N GLN A 93 -9.34 -4.70 5.82
CA GLN A 93 -10.35 -5.50 6.51
C GLN A 93 -9.75 -6.35 7.64
N GLU A 94 -8.56 -6.89 7.43
CA GLU A 94 -7.85 -7.73 8.41
C GLU A 94 -7.47 -6.94 9.66
N TYR A 95 -6.98 -5.71 9.50
CA TYR A 95 -6.48 -4.89 10.60
C TYR A 95 -7.46 -3.81 11.08
N GLY A 96 -8.51 -3.49 10.33
CA GLY A 96 -9.52 -2.50 10.71
C GLY A 96 -9.16 -1.04 10.39
N PHE A 97 -8.35 -0.80 9.35
CA PHE A 97 -8.04 0.54 8.84
C PHE A 97 -9.24 1.18 8.14
N ASP A 98 -9.40 2.50 8.31
CA ASP A 98 -10.52 3.28 7.75
C ASP A 98 -10.21 3.85 6.36
N GLY A 99 -8.96 3.73 5.90
CA GLY A 99 -8.50 4.23 4.62
C GLY A 99 -7.04 3.93 4.35
N VAL A 100 -6.56 4.34 3.17
CA VAL A 100 -5.17 4.21 2.76
C VAL A 100 -4.62 5.51 2.19
N ASP A 101 -3.32 5.65 2.33
CA ASP A 101 -2.50 6.75 1.81
C ASP A 101 -1.39 6.12 0.96
N LEU A 102 -1.29 6.49 -0.32
CA LEU A 102 -0.26 5.95 -1.21
C LEU A 102 0.94 6.89 -1.24
N ASP A 103 2.06 6.43 -0.69
CA ASP A 103 3.31 7.18 -0.60
C ASP A 103 4.34 6.63 -1.60
N TRP A 104 4.05 6.84 -2.90
CA TRP A 104 4.95 6.51 -4.02
C TRP A 104 5.91 7.67 -4.27
N GLU A 105 7.21 7.44 -4.07
CA GLU A 105 8.24 8.47 -4.14
C GLU A 105 9.36 8.20 -5.18
N TYR A 106 9.22 8.63 -6.43
CA TYR A 106 8.07 9.30 -7.04
C TYR A 106 7.80 8.72 -8.44
N PRO A 107 6.55 8.73 -8.91
CA PRO A 107 6.21 8.41 -10.30
C PRO A 107 7.12 9.16 -11.28
N VAL A 108 7.51 8.51 -12.38
CA VAL A 108 8.34 9.08 -13.48
C VAL A 108 9.81 9.32 -13.11
N SER A 109 10.15 9.36 -11.83
CA SER A 109 11.53 9.60 -11.40
C SER A 109 12.42 8.38 -11.68
N SER A 110 13.21 8.44 -12.75
CA SER A 110 14.14 7.36 -13.12
C SER A 110 15.18 7.03 -12.04
N VAL A 111 15.58 8.02 -11.23
CA VAL A 111 16.49 7.80 -10.08
C VAL A 111 15.82 7.09 -8.90
N ARG A 112 14.51 6.84 -8.97
CA ARG A 112 13.69 6.12 -7.99
C ARG A 112 12.92 4.97 -8.65
N GLY A 113 13.44 4.42 -9.76
CA GLY A 113 12.86 3.28 -10.46
C GLY A 113 11.55 3.56 -11.20
N GLY A 114 11.19 4.83 -11.39
CA GLY A 114 10.03 5.23 -12.17
C GLY A 114 10.25 5.21 -13.69
N SER A 115 9.15 5.18 -14.43
CA SER A 115 9.07 5.20 -15.88
C SER A 115 8.19 6.35 -16.41
N GLU A 116 8.34 6.76 -17.67
CA GLU A 116 7.47 7.80 -18.26
C GLU A 116 5.97 7.40 -18.22
N GLY A 117 5.67 6.10 -18.24
CA GLY A 117 4.31 5.57 -18.18
C GLY A 117 3.61 5.80 -16.84
N ASP A 118 4.38 6.02 -15.76
CA ASP A 118 3.86 6.14 -14.40
C ASP A 118 2.81 7.24 -14.25
N LYS A 119 2.93 8.32 -15.04
CA LYS A 119 1.95 9.41 -15.01
C LYS A 119 0.53 8.92 -15.34
N ALA A 120 0.39 8.09 -16.37
CA ALA A 120 -0.90 7.52 -16.74
C ALA A 120 -1.27 6.35 -15.82
N ASN A 121 -0.28 5.53 -15.46
CA ASN A 121 -0.48 4.35 -14.63
C ASN A 121 -0.92 4.71 -13.21
N LEU A 122 -0.42 5.80 -12.62
CA LEU A 122 -0.89 6.31 -11.34
C LEU A 122 -2.38 6.66 -11.37
N VAL A 123 -2.86 7.30 -12.45
CA VAL A 123 -4.29 7.60 -12.58
C VAL A 123 -5.11 6.31 -12.62
N HIS A 124 -4.68 5.33 -13.42
CA HIS A 124 -5.34 4.04 -13.46
C HIS A 124 -5.28 3.28 -12.13
N LEU A 125 -4.20 3.42 -11.38
CA LEU A 125 -4.06 2.84 -10.05
C LEU A 125 -5.05 3.43 -9.06
N ILE A 126 -5.19 4.75 -9.03
CA ILE A 126 -6.17 5.41 -8.16
C ILE A 126 -7.60 5.00 -8.55
N ILE A 127 -7.90 4.87 -9.84
CA ILE A 127 -9.21 4.39 -10.31
C ILE A 127 -9.46 2.95 -9.85
N ASP A 128 -8.57 2.01 -10.18
CA ASP A 128 -8.73 0.60 -9.84
C ASP A 128 -8.81 0.39 -8.31
N LEU A 129 -8.03 1.14 -7.53
CA LEU A 129 -8.07 1.11 -6.07
C LEU A 129 -9.41 1.65 -5.54
N ARG A 130 -9.86 2.83 -6.00
CA ARG A 130 -11.13 3.43 -5.57
C ARG A 130 -12.32 2.52 -5.90
N GLU A 131 -12.36 1.98 -7.11
CA GLU A 131 -13.41 1.04 -7.52
C GLU A 131 -13.44 -0.22 -6.64
N THR A 132 -12.26 -0.75 -6.30
CA THR A 132 -12.15 -1.92 -5.40
C THR A 132 -12.67 -1.60 -4.00
N LEU A 133 -12.33 -0.43 -3.45
CA LEU A 133 -12.76 -0.01 -2.12
C LEU A 133 -14.23 0.42 -2.06
N ASP A 134 -14.83 0.88 -3.17
CA ASP A 134 -16.27 1.20 -3.24
C ASP A 134 -17.16 -0.05 -3.35
N ALA A 135 -16.61 -1.14 -3.87
CA ALA A 135 -17.34 -2.39 -4.07
C ALA A 135 -17.39 -3.30 -2.84
N SER A 136 -16.78 -2.89 -1.71
CA SER A 136 -16.64 -3.70 -0.48
C SER A 136 -17.62 -3.34 0.62
#